data_AF-A0A2A4B7L4-F1
#
_entry.id   AF-A0A2A4B7L4-F1
#
_cell.length_a   1.000
_cell.length_b   1.000
_cell.length_c   1.000
_cell.angle_alpha   90.00
_cell.angle_beta   90.00
_cell.angle_gamma   90.00
#
_symmetry.space_group_name_H-M   'P 1'
#
loop_
_entity.id
_entity.type
_entity.pdbx_description
1 polymer ?
#
loop_
_entity_poly.entity_id
_entity_poly.type
_entity_poly.pdbx_seq_one_letter_code
_entity_poly.pdbx_strand_id
1 'polypeptide(L)'
;MYSITTEPARKLVRLKLMGMLSREQVAALYHEEHLAIRAMHCRPGDHLCIVDLTECPLQLQDVANAFQLGIKSDAKAKRLAMFTGQALGRMQARRIARERDEVMIFERREEAEAWLFADEARSAA
;
A
#
# COMPACT_ATOMS: atom_id res chain seq x y z
N MET A 1 -0.28 -15.38 -3.66
CA MET A 1 -1.60 -14.95 -4.20
C MET A 1 -1.83 -13.50 -3.77
N TYR A 2 -2.57 -12.73 -4.56
CA TYR A 2 -2.97 -11.38 -4.18
C TYR A 2 -4.41 -11.09 -4.62
N SER A 3 -5.01 -10.05 -4.05
CA SER A 3 -6.26 -9.47 -4.54
C SER A 3 -6.18 -7.95 -4.54
N ILE A 4 -6.81 -7.34 -5.54
CA ILE A 4 -6.92 -5.88 -5.70
C ILE A 4 -8.40 -5.51 -5.69
N THR A 5 -8.79 -4.57 -4.85
CA THR A 5 -10.11 -3.93 -4.92
C THR A 5 -9.97 -2.42 -4.93
N THR A 6 -10.91 -1.74 -5.58
CA THR A 6 -10.90 -0.29 -5.69
C THR A 6 -12.22 0.30 -5.21
N GLU A 7 -12.13 1.49 -4.60
CA GLU A 7 -13.27 2.31 -4.21
C GLU A 7 -13.10 3.70 -4.84
N PRO A 8 -13.59 3.92 -6.08
CA PRO A 8 -13.39 5.17 -6.80
C PRO A 8 -13.88 6.41 -6.05
N ALA A 9 -14.98 6.28 -5.29
CA ALA A 9 -15.55 7.36 -4.49
C ALA A 9 -14.58 7.90 -3.42
N ARG A 10 -13.66 7.06 -2.93
CA ARG A 10 -12.61 7.42 -1.95
C ARG A 10 -11.22 7.46 -2.58
N LYS A 11 -11.14 7.31 -3.91
CA LYS A 11 -9.89 7.13 -4.66
C LYS A 11 -8.98 6.07 -4.01
N LEU A 12 -9.55 5.00 -3.49
CA LEU A 12 -8.82 4.04 -2.65
C LEU A 12 -8.55 2.75 -3.41
N VAL A 13 -7.30 2.28 -3.33
CA VAL A 13 -6.89 0.93 -3.71
C VAL A 13 -6.66 0.11 -2.45
N ARG A 14 -7.19 -1.12 -2.42
CA ARG A 14 -6.89 -2.10 -1.39
C ARG A 14 -6.18 -3.28 -2.01
N LEU A 15 -5.02 -3.59 -1.46
CA LEU A 15 -4.25 -4.78 -1.80
C LEU A 15 -4.29 -5.73 -0.62
N LYS A 16 -4.49 -7.01 -0.89
CA LYS A 16 -4.25 -8.08 0.09
C LYS A 16 -3.25 -9.07 -0.49
N LEU A 17 -2.16 -9.27 0.22
CA LEU A 17 -1.10 -10.20 -0.16
C LEU A 17 -1.20 -11.45 0.73
N MET A 18 -1.15 -12.63 0.13
CA MET A 18 -1.37 -13.92 0.80
C MET A 18 -0.34 -14.95 0.33
N GLY A 19 0.31 -15.63 1.27
CA GLY A 19 1.36 -16.60 1.01
C GLY A 19 2.63 -15.98 0.42
N MET A 20 3.53 -16.83 -0.09
CA MET A 20 4.72 -16.36 -0.78
C MET A 20 4.38 -15.94 -2.21
N LEU A 21 4.84 -14.76 -2.62
CA LEU A 21 4.66 -14.23 -3.97
C LEU A 21 5.92 -14.52 -4.80
N SER A 22 5.75 -15.10 -5.99
CA SER A 22 6.84 -15.21 -6.97
C SER A 22 7.12 -13.86 -7.63
N ARG A 23 8.26 -13.73 -8.32
CA ARG A 23 8.60 -12.51 -9.07
C ARG A 23 7.56 -12.19 -10.14
N GLU A 24 7.05 -13.21 -10.82
CA GLU A 24 6.01 -13.10 -11.84
C GLU A 24 4.70 -12.60 -11.21
N GLN A 25 4.35 -13.10 -10.03
CA GLN A 25 3.17 -12.64 -9.30
C GLN A 25 3.32 -11.19 -8.83
N VAL A 26 4.52 -10.77 -8.42
CA VAL A 26 4.80 -9.36 -8.07
C VAL A 26 4.68 -8.46 -9.30
N ALA A 27 5.21 -8.88 -10.46
CA ALA A 27 5.10 -8.11 -11.69
C ALA A 27 3.63 -7.99 -12.16
N ALA A 28 2.86 -9.08 -12.08
CA ALA A 28 1.44 -9.09 -12.39
C ALA A 28 0.63 -8.19 -11.44
N LEU A 29 0.92 -8.26 -10.13
CA LEU A 29 0.32 -7.38 -9.11
C LEU A 29 0.50 -5.90 -9.47
N TYR A 30 1.72 -5.46 -9.79
CA TYR A 30 1.96 -4.05 -10.13
C TYR A 30 1.28 -3.64 -11.43
N HIS A 31 1.24 -4.52 -12.42
CA HIS A 31 0.54 -4.26 -13.67
C HIS A 31 -0.97 -4.07 -13.43
N GLU A 32 -1.59 -4.98 -12.68
CA GLU A 32 -3.02 -4.92 -12.34
C GLU A 32 -3.35 -3.73 -11.43
N GLU A 33 -2.49 -3.41 -10.46
CA GLU A 33 -2.64 -2.23 -9.60
C GLU A 33 -2.67 -0.94 -10.44
N HIS A 34 -1.73 -0.79 -11.38
CA HIS A 34 -1.70 0.37 -12.27
C HIS A 34 -2.95 0.48 -13.15
N LEU A 35 -3.47 -0.65 -13.66
CA LEU A 35 -4.71 -0.67 -14.42
C LEU A 35 -5.90 -0.27 -13.55
N ALA A 36 -5.98 -0.79 -12.32
CA ALA A 36 -7.02 -0.48 -11.36
C ALA A 36 -7.02 1.00 -10.96
N ILE A 37 -5.85 1.58 -10.71
CA ILE A 37 -5.68 3.02 -10.43
C ILE A 37 -6.18 3.87 -11.61
N ARG A 38 -5.79 3.51 -12.83
CA ARG A 38 -6.24 4.23 -14.04
C ARG A 38 -7.75 4.17 -14.22
N ALA A 39 -8.35 3.01 -13.94
CA ALA A 39 -9.80 2.81 -14.06
C ALA A 39 -10.62 3.65 -13.07
N MET A 40 -10.03 4.08 -11.95
CA MET A 40 -10.68 5.01 -11.01
C MET A 40 -10.79 6.44 -11.55
N HIS A 41 -10.10 6.79 -12.65
CA HIS A 41 -10.05 8.12 -13.24
C HIS A 41 -9.64 9.25 -12.25
N CYS A 42 -8.91 8.92 -11.19
CA CYS A 42 -8.34 9.91 -10.29
C CYS A 42 -7.08 10.56 -10.91
N ARG A 43 -6.73 11.77 -10.46
CA ARG A 43 -5.45 12.39 -10.84
C ARG A 43 -4.27 11.49 -10.42
N PRO A 44 -3.18 11.44 -11.19
CA PRO A 44 -1.94 10.81 -10.73
C PRO A 44 -1.55 11.41 -9.36
N GLY A 45 -1.19 10.56 -8.41
CA GLY A 45 -0.83 11.03 -7.06
C GLY A 45 -2.00 11.27 -6.10
N ASP A 46 -3.26 11.22 -6.54
CA ASP A 46 -4.42 11.53 -5.67
C ASP A 46 -5.02 10.32 -4.95
N HIS A 47 -4.66 9.10 -5.34
CA HIS A 47 -5.24 7.90 -4.76
C HIS A 47 -4.59 7.53 -3.43
N LEU A 48 -5.37 6.89 -2.58
CA LEU A 48 -4.94 6.25 -1.35
C LEU A 48 -4.68 4.77 -1.63
N CYS A 49 -3.72 4.18 -0.93
CA CYS A 49 -3.46 2.74 -1.00
C CYS A 49 -3.38 2.15 0.40
N ILE A 50 -4.05 1.02 0.62
CA ILE A 50 -3.90 0.22 1.83
C ILE A 50 -3.51 -1.20 1.47
N VAL A 51 -2.51 -1.74 2.18
CA VAL A 51 -1.96 -3.08 1.92
C VAL A 51 -2.10 -3.95 3.16
N ASP A 52 -2.88 -5.02 3.01
CA ASP A 52 -3.02 -6.10 3.98
C ASP A 52 -1.92 -7.14 3.75
N LEU A 53 -1.11 -7.36 4.78
CA LEU A 53 0.03 -8.27 4.79
C LEU A 53 -0.11 -9.36 5.85
N THR A 54 -1.28 -9.51 6.49
CA THR A 54 -1.45 -10.42 7.64
C THR A 54 -1.24 -11.89 7.30
N GLU A 55 -1.48 -12.24 6.04
CA GLU A 55 -1.34 -13.61 5.51
C GLU A 55 -0.12 -13.74 4.58
N CYS A 56 0.72 -12.71 4.49
CA CYS A 56 1.91 -12.71 3.66
C CYS A 56 3.14 -12.93 4.55
N PRO A 57 3.77 -14.12 4.54
CA PRO A 57 5.08 -14.32 5.17
C PRO A 57 6.12 -13.52 4.37
N LEU A 58 6.23 -12.23 4.70
CA LEU A 58 7.14 -11.33 4.02
C LEU A 58 8.54 -11.50 4.58
N GLN A 59 9.50 -11.76 3.68
CA GLN A 59 10.89 -11.50 3.98
C GLN A 59 11.15 -10.00 3.89
N LEU A 60 11.76 -9.44 4.93
CA LEU A 60 11.94 -7.99 5.11
C LEU A 60 12.68 -7.29 3.97
N GLN A 61 13.49 -8.01 3.18
CA GLN A 61 14.24 -7.44 2.06
C GLN A 61 13.42 -7.36 0.76
N ASP A 62 12.56 -8.34 0.50
CA ASP A 62 11.74 -8.37 -0.72
C ASP A 62 10.66 -7.29 -0.68
N VAL A 63 10.12 -7.01 0.51
CA VAL A 63 9.27 -5.85 0.79
C VAL A 63 9.99 -4.57 0.40
N ALA A 64 11.16 -4.32 0.99
CA ALA A 64 11.89 -3.06 0.79
C ALA A 64 12.23 -2.82 -0.69
N ASN A 65 12.68 -3.84 -1.40
CA ASN A 65 13.03 -3.73 -2.81
C ASN A 65 11.79 -3.49 -3.70
N ALA A 66 10.72 -4.25 -3.48
CA ALA A 66 9.47 -4.07 -4.23
C ALA A 66 8.91 -2.65 -4.01
N PHE A 67 8.90 -2.17 -2.76
CA PHE A 67 8.39 -0.84 -2.43
C PHE A 67 9.27 0.30 -2.95
N GLN A 68 10.60 0.17 -2.93
CA GLN A 68 11.49 1.18 -3.51
C GLN A 68 11.24 1.41 -5.02
N LEU A 69 10.82 0.37 -5.74
CA LEU A 69 10.42 0.48 -7.15
C LEU A 69 9.06 1.16 -7.32
N GLY A 70 8.05 0.82 -6.51
CA GLY A 70 6.73 1.47 -6.56
C GLY A 70 6.75 2.95 -6.13
N ILE A 71 7.58 3.30 -5.15
CA ILE A 71 7.71 4.66 -4.62
C ILE A 71 8.27 5.66 -5.65
N LYS A 72 9.07 5.19 -6.60
CA LYS A 72 9.68 6.02 -7.66
C LYS A 72 8.79 6.19 -8.90
N SER A 73 7.59 5.60 -8.91
CA SER A 73 6.62 5.73 -10.00
C SER A 73 5.95 7.12 -9.99
N ASP A 74 5.71 7.71 -11.16
CA ASP A 74 4.88 8.91 -11.33
C ASP A 74 3.42 8.70 -10.86
N ALA A 75 3.00 7.44 -10.73
CA ALA A 75 1.71 7.03 -10.21
C ALA A 75 1.77 6.65 -8.71
N LYS A 76 2.67 7.25 -7.91
CA LYS A 76 2.74 7.00 -6.47
C LYS A 76 1.42 7.35 -5.76
N ALA A 77 1.06 6.60 -4.72
CA ALA A 77 -0.08 6.95 -3.88
C ALA A 77 0.16 8.25 -3.10
N LYS A 78 -0.93 9.00 -2.86
CA LYS A 78 -0.95 10.16 -1.95
C LYS A 78 -0.51 9.76 -0.56
N ARG A 79 -1.06 8.64 -0.08
CA ARG A 79 -0.70 7.97 1.17
C ARG A 79 -0.80 6.47 0.97
N LEU A 80 0.14 5.76 1.59
CA LEU A 80 0.22 4.31 1.59
C LEU A 80 0.25 3.82 3.04
N ALA A 81 -0.78 3.07 3.43
CA ALA A 81 -0.84 2.42 4.73
C ALA A 81 -0.67 0.91 4.57
N MET A 82 0.06 0.26 5.47
CA MET A 82 0.20 -1.20 5.46
C MET A 82 -0.06 -1.75 6.86
N PHE A 83 -0.55 -2.99 6.95
CA PHE A 83 -0.68 -3.66 8.24
C PHE A 83 -0.35 -5.15 8.15
N THR A 84 0.36 -5.66 9.17
CA THR A 84 0.95 -7.02 9.15
C THR A 84 0.33 -7.98 10.16
N GLY A 85 -0.51 -7.51 11.10
CA GLY A 85 -1.13 -8.36 12.12
C GLY A 85 -0.16 -9.00 13.12
N GLN A 86 1.15 -8.75 12.99
CA GLN A 86 2.21 -9.24 13.85
C GLN A 86 3.23 -8.13 14.10
N ALA A 87 3.91 -8.16 15.26
CA ALA A 87 4.98 -7.23 15.60
C ALA A 87 6.20 -7.28 14.65
N LEU A 88 6.23 -8.27 13.73
CA LEU A 88 7.22 -8.39 12.67
C LEU A 88 7.03 -7.28 11.65
N GLY A 89 7.95 -6.32 11.68
CA GLY A 89 8.09 -5.30 10.64
C GLY A 89 8.69 -3.99 11.10
N ARG A 90 8.52 -3.62 12.39
CA ARG A 90 8.81 -2.27 12.91
C ARG A 90 10.17 -1.70 12.51
N MET A 91 11.24 -2.50 12.46
CA MET A 91 12.59 -1.96 12.26
C MET A 91 12.92 -1.63 10.79
N GLN A 92 12.46 -2.43 9.82
CA GLN A 92 12.73 -2.20 8.39
C GLN A 92 11.60 -1.44 7.70
N ALA A 93 10.36 -1.60 8.18
CA ALA A 93 9.23 -0.71 7.89
C ALA A 93 9.63 0.75 8.10
N ARG A 94 10.29 1.03 9.24
CA ARG A 94 10.84 2.35 9.57
C ARG A 94 11.94 2.82 8.62
N ARG A 95 12.67 1.94 7.94
CA ARG A 95 13.66 2.37 6.92
C ARG A 95 12.97 2.85 5.65
N ILE A 96 11.93 2.16 5.20
CA ILE A 96 11.14 2.55 4.01
C ILE A 96 10.32 3.82 4.31
N ALA A 97 9.65 3.87 5.48
CA ALA A 97 8.87 5.04 5.92
C ALA A 97 9.73 6.29 6.19
N ARG A 98 11.04 6.13 6.50
CA ARG A 98 11.95 7.27 6.66
C ARG A 98 12.23 8.02 5.36
N GLU A 99 12.01 7.40 4.22
CA GLU A 99 12.20 8.07 2.92
C GLU A 99 10.98 8.90 2.51
N ARG A 100 9.79 8.63 3.09
CA ARG A 100 8.55 9.35 2.81
C ARG A 100 7.57 9.35 3.98
N ASP A 101 7.21 10.53 4.46
CA ASP A 101 6.21 10.72 5.53
C ASP A 101 4.81 10.20 5.15
N GLU A 102 4.53 10.00 3.85
CA GLU A 102 3.26 9.48 3.37
C GLU A 102 3.19 7.95 3.28
N VAL A 103 4.14 7.22 3.88
CA VAL A 103 4.13 5.75 3.98
C VAL A 103 4.19 5.34 5.44
N MET A 104 3.17 4.61 5.91
CA MET A 104 3.10 4.16 7.30
C MET A 104 2.68 2.71 7.43
N ILE A 105 3.16 2.05 8.50
CA ILE A 105 2.98 0.62 8.73
C ILE A 105 2.47 0.43 10.16
N PHE A 106 1.42 -0.38 10.29
CA PHE A 106 0.64 -0.56 11.49
C PHE A 106 0.54 -2.04 11.86
N GLU A 107 0.21 -2.30 13.12
CA GLU A 107 -0.04 -3.69 13.56
C GLU A 107 -1.48 -4.08 13.24
N ARG A 108 -2.39 -3.11 13.29
CA ARG A 108 -3.83 -3.31 13.14
C ARG A 108 -4.37 -2.55 11.94
N ARG A 109 -5.37 -3.15 11.30
CA ARG A 109 -6.06 -2.55 10.15
C ARG A 109 -6.71 -1.22 10.52
N GLU A 110 -7.32 -1.14 11.69
CA GLU A 110 -8.05 0.04 12.14
C GLU A 110 -7.13 1.25 12.29
N GLU A 111 -5.90 1.04 12.77
CA GLU A 111 -4.89 2.10 12.87
C GLU A 111 -4.43 2.57 11.48
N ALA A 112 -4.24 1.62 10.56
CA ALA A 112 -3.88 1.92 9.17
C ALA A 112 -4.95 2.76 8.47
N GLU A 113 -6.22 2.36 8.58
CA GLU A 113 -7.35 3.08 8.00
C GLU A 113 -7.51 4.46 8.64
N ALA A 114 -7.45 4.57 9.97
CA ALA A 114 -7.57 5.85 10.67
C ALA A 114 -6.51 6.86 10.21
N TRP A 115 -5.25 6.44 10.07
CA TRP A 115 -4.19 7.31 9.58
C TRP A 115 -4.35 7.65 8.09
N LEU A 116 -4.73 6.67 7.27
CA LEU A 116 -4.88 6.84 5.83
C LEU A 116 -5.94 7.90 5.50
N PHE A 117 -7.08 7.86 6.21
CA PHE A 117 -8.22 8.76 5.97
C PHE A 117 -8.18 10.07 6.77
N ALA A 118 -7.20 10.26 7.67
CA ALA A 118 -7.13 11.44 8.54
C ALA A 118 -7.09 12.80 7.81
N ASP A 119 -6.62 12.85 6.56
CA ASP A 119 -6.61 14.10 5.76
C ASP A 119 -7.84 14.29 4.88
N GLU A 120 -8.56 13.23 4.50
CA GLU A 120 -9.87 13.41 3.85
C GLU A 120 -10.84 14.10 4.81
N ALA A 121 -10.81 13.71 6.10
CA ALA A 121 -11.59 14.36 7.15
C ALA A 121 -11.24 15.85 7.35
N ARG A 122 -9.98 16.25 7.09
CA ARG A 122 -9.53 17.65 7.18
C ARG A 122 -9.75 18.47 5.90
N SER A 123 -9.83 17.81 4.74
CA SER A 123 -10.04 18.49 3.45
C SER A 123 -11.52 18.63 3.09
N ALA A 124 -12.41 17.90 3.77
CA ALA A 124 -13.87 17.93 3.58
C ALA A 124 -14.61 18.82 4.59
N ALA A 125 -13.89 19.55 5.45
CA ALA A 125 -14.40 20.50 6.44
C ALA A 125 -14.03 21.94 6.04
#